data_AF-A0A811L4M6-F1
#
_entry.id   AF-A0A811L4M6-F1
#
_cell.length_a   1.000
_cell.length_b   1.000
_cell.length_c   1.000
_cell.angle_alpha   90.00
_cell.angle_beta   90.00
_cell.angle_gamma   90.00
#
_symmetry.space_group_name_H-M   'P 1'
#
loop_
_entity.id
_entity.type
_entity.pdbx_description
1 polymer ?
#
loop_
_entity_poly.entity_id
_entity_poly.type
_entity_poly.pdbx_seq_one_letter_code
_entity_poly.pdbx_strand_id
1 'polypeptide(L)'
;MFTMKTLMRRRSTSIFNNKTILLAILELLLVVDFLRRWTSRSDDGDTDYDPYQTTFVGDDCSIRRTDSVRQRSGRYCNAQCIPWNETLAMNEDVLPEERHFEGICQGLDAKNCVQPFKTIESDFQYYWTLKPQKIMMCTIPKTSSQLMTAIMCLLNDPLGFFYEGHQMFGDYYGPACSKHRVKDLNHAVRLHGPEVANWTKITVVREPVDRFLSGFVFACVRGVDFETNCTRYCHGCGANLTCFVEKEYEEMMRLSNGQQTTVDFLSHHQYPQTWRCGMDKYLKVG
;
A
#
# COMPACT_ATOMS: atom_id res chain seq x y z
N MET A 1 2.95 -65.28 -0.06
CA MET A 1 2.40 -63.95 0.28
C MET A 1 3.12 -62.92 -0.59
N PHE A 2 2.36 -62.01 -1.19
CA PHE A 2 2.47 -61.57 -2.58
C PHE A 2 3.76 -60.87 -3.04
N THR A 3 4.24 -61.34 -4.20
CA THR A 3 5.16 -60.70 -5.15
C THR A 3 4.36 -59.80 -6.10
N MET A 4 4.89 -58.64 -6.50
CA MET A 4 4.36 -57.89 -7.64
C MET A 4 5.47 -57.68 -8.68
N LYS A 5 5.30 -58.36 -9.82
CA LYS A 5 6.13 -58.31 -11.02
C LYS A 5 5.79 -57.07 -11.83
N THR A 6 6.77 -56.24 -12.17
CA THR A 6 6.61 -55.20 -13.20
C THR A 6 7.12 -55.76 -14.53
N LEU A 7 6.18 -56.02 -15.45
CA LEU A 7 6.46 -56.41 -16.83
C LEU A 7 7.00 -55.20 -17.61
N MET A 8 8.31 -55.18 -17.87
CA MET A 8 8.90 -54.36 -18.91
C MET A 8 8.58 -54.96 -20.28
N ARG A 9 7.67 -54.33 -21.02
CA ARG A 9 7.46 -54.60 -22.44
C ARG A 9 8.24 -53.56 -23.24
N ARG A 10 9.39 -53.97 -23.80
CA ARG A 10 10.09 -53.25 -24.87
C ARG A 10 9.17 -53.13 -26.08
N ARG A 11 8.89 -51.90 -26.52
CA ARG A 11 8.62 -51.59 -27.92
C ARG A 11 9.60 -50.51 -28.36
N SER A 12 10.51 -50.92 -29.24
CA SER A 12 11.28 -50.06 -30.10
C SER A 12 10.34 -49.47 -31.15
N THR A 13 10.21 -48.15 -31.19
CA THR A 13 9.84 -47.38 -32.38
C THR A 13 10.43 -45.98 -32.26
N SER A 14 11.30 -45.66 -33.21
CA SER A 14 11.88 -44.35 -33.50
C SER A 14 10.84 -43.23 -33.46
N ILE A 15 11.00 -42.28 -32.53
CA ILE A 15 10.42 -40.95 -32.58
C ILE A 15 11.54 -39.99 -32.14
N PHE A 16 12.02 -39.15 -33.05
CA PHE A 16 12.94 -38.05 -32.77
C PHE A 16 12.34 -37.20 -31.63
N ASN A 17 13.04 -37.15 -30.49
CA ASN A 17 12.51 -36.59 -29.25
C ASN A 17 12.52 -35.05 -29.30
N ASN A 18 11.33 -34.44 -29.30
CA ASN A 18 11.11 -33.00 -29.06
C ASN A 18 11.82 -32.47 -27.80
N LYS A 19 12.10 -33.33 -26.81
CA LYS A 19 12.82 -32.96 -25.59
C LYS A 19 14.28 -32.60 -25.83
N THR A 20 14.94 -33.22 -26.80
CA THR A 20 16.35 -32.93 -27.12
C THR A 20 16.47 -31.59 -27.82
N ILE A 21 15.49 -31.25 -28.69
CA ILE A 21 15.40 -29.94 -29.34
C ILE A 21 15.10 -28.86 -28.29
N LEU A 22 14.19 -29.12 -27.35
CA LEU A 22 13.85 -28.18 -26.29
C LEU A 22 15.05 -27.89 -25.37
N LEU A 23 15.84 -28.91 -25.02
CA LEU A 23 17.07 -28.76 -24.24
C LEU A 23 18.13 -27.96 -25.01
N ALA A 24 18.31 -28.24 -26.30
CA ALA A 24 19.23 -27.48 -27.15
C ALA A 24 18.83 -26.01 -27.27
N ILE A 25 17.53 -25.70 -27.38
CA ILE A 25 17.02 -24.32 -27.41
C ILE A 25 17.25 -23.63 -26.06
N LEU A 26 17.02 -24.31 -24.93
CA LEU A 26 17.27 -23.78 -23.58
C LEU A 26 18.75 -23.46 -23.36
N GLU A 27 19.66 -24.32 -23.79
CA GLU A 27 21.10 -24.03 -23.69
C GLU A 27 21.51 -22.86 -24.60
N LEU A 28 20.96 -22.77 -25.80
CA LEU A 28 21.24 -21.64 -26.71
C LEU A 28 20.74 -20.31 -26.13
N LEU A 29 19.58 -20.29 -25.48
CA LEU A 29 19.06 -19.10 -24.80
C LEU A 29 19.93 -18.69 -23.61
N LEU A 30 20.41 -19.65 -22.81
CA LEU A 30 21.32 -19.37 -21.70
C LEU A 30 22.67 -18.82 -22.18
N VAL A 31 23.20 -19.32 -23.31
CA VAL A 31 24.44 -18.81 -23.92
C VAL A 31 24.23 -17.39 -24.47
N VAL A 32 23.10 -17.09 -25.11
CA VAL A 32 22.78 -15.75 -25.59
C VAL A 32 22.65 -14.76 -24.43
N ASP A 33 22.02 -15.16 -23.32
CA ASP A 33 21.86 -14.31 -22.14
C ASP A 33 23.20 -14.07 -21.42
N PHE A 34 24.05 -15.10 -21.36
CA PHE A 34 25.42 -14.98 -20.85
C PHE A 34 26.26 -14.02 -21.70
N LEU A 35 26.20 -14.13 -23.04
CA LEU A 35 26.92 -13.24 -23.95
C LEU A 35 26.42 -11.80 -23.86
N ARG A 36 25.10 -11.59 -23.72
CA ARG A 36 24.49 -10.26 -23.52
C ARG A 36 24.94 -9.61 -22.21
N ARG A 37 25.10 -10.41 -21.16
CA ARG A 37 25.58 -9.95 -19.85
C ARG A 37 27.09 -9.74 -19.80
N TRP A 38 27.83 -10.42 -20.67
CA TRP A 38 29.27 -10.22 -20.85
C TRP A 38 29.58 -8.94 -21.63
N THR A 39 28.82 -8.65 -22.69
CA THR A 39 28.99 -7.41 -23.47
C THR A 39 28.52 -6.15 -22.73
N SER A 40 27.68 -6.29 -21.70
CA SER A 40 27.27 -5.17 -20.84
C SER A 40 28.21 -4.90 -19.65
N ARG A 41 29.37 -5.57 -19.56
CA ARG A 41 30.30 -5.47 -18.41
C ARG A 41 31.61 -4.73 -18.71
N SER A 42 31.65 -3.96 -19.79
CA SER A 42 32.78 -3.09 -20.13
C SER A 42 32.33 -1.63 -20.21
N ASP A 43 32.03 -1.07 -19.06
CA ASP A 43 32.16 0.36 -18.70
C ASP A 43 31.32 0.57 -17.45
N ASP A 44 31.95 0.52 -16.28
CA ASP A 44 31.69 1.46 -15.18
C ASP A 44 32.70 1.18 -14.06
N GLY A 45 33.44 2.22 -13.73
CA GLY A 45 34.55 2.20 -12.77
C GLY A 45 34.11 1.94 -11.34
N ASP A 46 35.03 1.37 -10.58
CA ASP A 46 34.98 1.23 -9.13
C ASP A 46 34.58 2.55 -8.46
N THR A 47 33.44 2.55 -7.80
CA THR A 47 33.17 3.46 -6.69
C THR A 47 32.86 2.63 -5.45
N ASP A 48 33.67 2.87 -4.43
CA ASP A 48 33.71 2.23 -3.13
C ASP A 48 32.34 2.38 -2.44
N TYR A 49 31.66 1.27 -2.20
CA TYR A 49 30.36 1.24 -1.54
C TYR A 49 30.57 0.90 -0.06
N ASP A 50 30.54 1.91 0.80
CA ASP A 50 30.54 1.76 2.26
C ASP A 50 29.11 1.54 2.77
N PRO A 51 28.73 0.34 3.25
CA PRO A 51 27.46 0.12 3.90
C PRO A 51 27.63 0.43 5.40
N TYR A 52 26.73 1.24 5.95
CA TYR A 52 26.62 1.63 7.38
C TYR A 52 27.26 2.96 7.79
N GLN A 53 26.80 4.05 7.17
CA GLN A 53 26.55 5.28 7.90
C GLN A 53 25.04 5.57 7.95
N THR A 54 24.40 5.13 9.05
CA THR A 54 23.09 5.67 9.44
C THR A 54 23.32 7.02 10.12
N THR A 55 23.54 8.07 9.33
CA THR A 55 23.36 9.44 9.82
C THR A 55 21.88 9.68 10.01
N PHE A 56 21.50 10.12 11.21
CA PHE A 56 20.17 10.63 11.52
C PHE A 56 19.76 11.62 10.42
N VAL A 57 18.72 11.27 9.64
CA VAL A 57 18.24 12.07 8.50
C VAL A 57 17.41 13.24 9.05
N GLY A 58 18.11 14.24 9.60
CA GLY A 58 17.61 15.59 9.76
C GLY A 58 17.76 16.33 8.43
N ASP A 59 16.78 17.17 8.11
CA ASP A 59 16.76 18.19 7.05
C ASP A 59 16.47 17.80 5.59
N ASP A 60 16.52 16.54 5.18
CA ASP A 60 16.63 16.30 3.73
C ASP A 60 15.32 15.97 3.00
N CYS A 61 14.77 17.00 2.33
CA CYS A 61 13.88 16.84 1.18
C CYS A 61 14.54 16.09 -0.01
N SER A 62 15.80 15.64 0.10
CA SER A 62 16.48 14.77 -0.87
C SER A 62 15.92 13.37 -0.99
N ILE A 63 15.10 12.91 -0.03
CA ILE A 63 14.28 11.71 -0.24
C ILE A 63 13.13 12.09 -1.18
N ARG A 64 13.49 12.45 -2.41
CA ARG A 64 12.72 12.13 -3.58
C ARG A 64 12.64 10.62 -3.56
N ARG A 65 11.57 10.08 -2.99
CA ARG A 65 11.11 8.81 -3.55
C ARG A 65 10.97 9.09 -5.04
N THR A 66 11.69 8.32 -5.83
CA THR A 66 11.45 8.16 -7.26
C THR A 66 10.06 7.55 -7.54
N ASP A 67 9.13 7.57 -6.56
CA ASP A 67 7.67 7.53 -6.71
C ASP A 67 7.16 8.75 -7.47
N SER A 68 7.88 9.15 -8.52
CA SER A 68 7.31 9.87 -9.62
C SER A 68 6.35 8.88 -10.28
N VAL A 69 5.16 8.75 -9.67
CA VAL A 69 4.02 8.08 -10.27
C VAL A 69 3.86 8.80 -11.59
N ARG A 70 4.31 8.16 -12.67
CA ARG A 70 4.16 8.68 -14.01
C ARG A 70 2.66 8.76 -14.23
N GLN A 71 2.09 9.94 -13.98
CA GLN A 71 0.71 10.21 -14.35
C GLN A 71 0.58 9.85 -15.83
N ARG A 72 -0.54 9.28 -16.26
CA ARG A 72 -0.79 8.99 -17.70
C ARG A 72 -0.60 10.23 -18.59
N SER A 73 -0.60 11.43 -18.01
CA SER A 73 -0.35 12.73 -18.64
C SER A 73 1.12 13.07 -18.88
N GLY A 74 2.09 12.33 -18.31
CA GLY A 74 3.51 12.64 -18.39
C GLY A 74 3.96 13.87 -17.58
N ARG A 75 3.09 14.48 -16.76
CA ARG A 75 3.46 15.58 -15.86
C ARG A 75 3.92 15.06 -14.51
N TYR A 76 5.10 15.48 -14.09
CA TYR A 76 5.58 15.30 -12.72
C TYR A 76 5.16 16.50 -11.89
N CYS A 77 4.24 16.28 -10.95
CA CYS A 77 3.96 17.27 -9.92
C CYS A 77 4.98 17.08 -8.80
N ASN A 78 5.99 17.95 -8.76
CA ASN A 78 6.87 18.08 -7.61
C ASN A 78 6.34 19.20 -6.74
N ALA A 79 5.26 18.99 -5.98
CA ALA A 79 5.05 19.84 -4.82
C ALA A 79 6.31 19.76 -3.96
N GLN A 80 6.92 20.91 -3.74
CA GLN A 80 8.36 21.00 -3.56
C GLN A 80 8.97 20.44 -2.26
N CYS A 81 8.34 19.59 -1.44
CA CYS A 81 8.71 19.37 -0.02
C CYS A 81 8.88 20.69 0.80
N ILE A 82 8.52 20.67 2.08
CA ILE A 82 8.73 21.82 2.97
C ILE A 82 9.93 21.46 3.84
N PRO A 83 11.01 22.27 3.82
CA PRO A 83 12.18 22.05 4.68
C PRO A 83 11.80 21.91 6.15
N TRP A 84 12.60 21.13 6.89
CA TRP A 84 12.28 20.84 8.30
C TRP A 84 12.30 22.08 9.18
N ASN A 85 13.23 23.01 8.96
CA ASN A 85 13.28 24.30 9.65
C ASN A 85 12.02 25.15 9.41
N GLU A 86 11.50 25.20 8.18
CA GLU A 86 10.24 25.88 7.87
C GLU A 86 9.05 25.17 8.52
N THR A 87 9.05 23.84 8.50
CA THR A 87 8.03 23.04 9.18
C THR A 87 8.02 23.32 10.67
N LEU A 88 9.19 23.37 11.32
CA LEU A 88 9.31 23.70 12.73
C LEU A 88 8.75 25.10 13.02
N ALA A 89 9.18 26.11 12.26
CA ALA A 89 8.73 27.49 12.43
C ALA A 89 7.20 27.64 12.30
N MET A 90 6.55 26.83 11.44
CA MET A 90 5.09 26.80 11.30
C MET A 90 4.35 26.15 12.47
N ASN A 91 5.05 25.49 13.40
CA ASN A 91 4.51 24.70 14.49
C ASN A 91 5.07 25.11 15.86
N GLU A 92 5.61 26.32 15.98
CA GLU A 92 6.09 26.91 17.25
C GLU A 92 4.95 27.43 18.14
N ASP A 93 3.68 27.14 17.79
CA ASP A 93 2.51 27.51 18.58
C ASP A 93 2.63 26.96 20.01
N VAL A 94 2.33 27.81 21.00
CA VAL A 94 2.27 27.38 22.40
C VAL A 94 1.13 26.37 22.55
N LEU A 95 1.49 25.12 22.82
CA LEU A 95 0.49 24.10 23.11
C LEU A 95 -0.32 24.51 24.35
N PRO A 96 -1.65 24.37 24.33
CA PRO A 96 -2.44 24.60 25.52
C PRO A 96 -1.95 23.69 26.65
N GLU A 97 -2.02 24.16 27.90
CA GLU A 97 -1.70 23.33 29.07
C GLU A 97 -2.37 21.96 28.98
N GLU A 98 -1.65 20.92 29.41
CA GLU A 98 -2.13 19.54 29.43
C GLU A 98 -3.50 19.47 30.12
N ARG A 99 -4.56 19.38 29.32
CA ARG A 99 -5.88 19.04 29.84
C ARG A 99 -5.93 17.53 29.97
N HIS A 100 -6.43 17.04 31.10
CA HIS A 100 -6.72 15.62 31.27
C HIS A 100 -7.69 15.19 30.16
N PHE A 101 -7.26 14.30 29.27
CA PHE A 101 -8.05 13.87 28.11
C PHE A 101 -9.12 12.81 28.44
N GLU A 102 -9.26 12.45 29.72
CA GLU A 102 -10.25 11.47 30.16
C GLU A 102 -11.67 12.01 29.98
N GLY A 103 -12.49 11.26 29.24
CA GLY A 103 -13.92 11.56 29.09
C GLY A 103 -14.30 12.54 27.98
N ILE A 104 -13.35 13.05 27.18
CA ILE A 104 -13.60 14.06 26.12
C ILE A 104 -14.61 13.62 25.04
N CYS A 105 -14.92 12.33 24.94
CA CYS A 105 -15.96 11.79 24.06
C CYS A 105 -17.06 11.00 24.79
N GLN A 106 -17.31 11.32 26.06
CA GLN A 106 -18.34 10.67 26.89
C GLN A 106 -19.48 11.66 27.22
N GLY A 107 -20.65 11.11 27.55
CA GLY A 107 -21.80 11.92 27.96
C GLY A 107 -22.22 12.97 26.93
N LEU A 108 -22.39 14.22 27.38
CA LEU A 108 -22.81 15.35 26.53
C LEU A 108 -21.75 15.78 25.52
N ASP A 109 -20.48 15.43 25.75
CA ASP A 109 -19.36 15.79 24.87
C ASP A 109 -19.18 14.82 23.71
N ALA A 110 -19.84 13.65 23.75
CA ALA A 110 -19.85 12.70 22.64
C ALA A 110 -20.38 13.31 21.32
N LYS A 111 -21.22 14.35 21.39
CA LYS A 111 -21.70 15.10 20.21
C LYS A 111 -20.60 15.93 19.54
N ASN A 112 -19.55 16.27 20.29
CA ASN A 112 -18.37 16.99 19.83
C ASN A 112 -17.26 16.02 19.41
N CYS A 113 -17.58 14.74 19.18
CA CYS A 113 -16.61 13.75 18.76
C CYS A 113 -17.01 13.08 17.46
N VAL A 114 -15.98 12.80 16.68
CA VAL A 114 -16.07 12.02 15.45
C VAL A 114 -16.62 10.65 15.81
N GLN A 115 -17.78 10.30 15.25
CA GLN A 115 -18.48 9.07 15.60
C GLN A 115 -17.67 7.86 15.15
N PRO A 116 -17.46 6.85 16.01
CA PRO A 116 -16.74 5.65 15.61
C PRO A 116 -17.56 4.81 14.61
N PHE A 117 -16.89 3.89 13.90
CA PHE A 117 -17.54 2.89 13.05
C PHE A 117 -18.51 3.44 11.98
N LYS A 118 -18.22 4.60 11.40
CA LYS A 118 -18.98 5.12 10.25
C LYS A 118 -18.59 4.37 8.98
N THR A 119 -19.60 3.97 8.22
CA THR A 119 -19.38 3.45 6.87
C THR A 119 -19.25 4.63 5.93
N ILE A 120 -18.13 4.72 5.22
CA ILE A 120 -17.91 5.73 4.19
C ILE A 120 -17.61 5.05 2.86
N GLU A 121 -18.27 5.53 1.81
CA GLU A 121 -17.97 5.12 0.45
C GLU A 121 -16.65 5.77 0.03
N SER A 122 -15.62 4.95 -0.15
CA SER A 122 -14.34 5.42 -0.65
C SER A 122 -13.84 4.52 -1.76
N ASP A 123 -13.56 5.12 -2.92
CA ASP A 123 -12.91 4.45 -4.05
C ASP A 123 -11.45 4.04 -3.76
N PHE A 124 -10.92 4.40 -2.60
CA PHE A 124 -9.54 4.11 -2.20
C PHE A 124 -9.45 2.98 -1.16
N GLN A 125 -10.57 2.35 -0.78
CA GLN A 125 -10.56 1.14 0.02
C GLN A 125 -10.53 -0.11 -0.86
N TYR A 126 -9.55 -0.97 -0.63
CA TYR A 126 -9.39 -2.23 -1.35
C TYR A 126 -9.15 -3.40 -0.39
N TYR A 127 -9.64 -4.55 -0.82
CA TYR A 127 -9.35 -5.84 -0.21
C TYR A 127 -8.52 -6.66 -1.19
N TRP A 128 -7.62 -7.47 -0.64
CA TRP A 128 -6.80 -8.41 -1.38
C TRP A 128 -7.23 -9.81 -1.01
N THR A 129 -7.50 -10.62 -2.03
CA THR A 129 -7.95 -12.00 -1.84
C THR A 129 -6.80 -12.97 -2.06
N LEU A 130 -6.67 -13.96 -1.18
CA LEU A 130 -5.73 -15.07 -1.32
C LEU A 130 -6.53 -16.37 -1.20
N LYS A 131 -6.99 -16.86 -2.34
CA LYS A 131 -7.94 -17.98 -2.43
C LYS A 131 -7.42 -19.29 -1.83
N PRO A 132 -6.16 -19.74 -2.07
CA PRO A 132 -5.72 -21.04 -1.57
C PRO A 132 -5.74 -21.13 -0.03
N GLN A 133 -5.47 -20.02 0.66
CA GLN A 133 -5.48 -19.90 2.11
C GLN A 133 -6.81 -19.39 2.67
N LYS A 134 -7.79 -19.05 1.82
CA LYS A 134 -9.08 -18.47 2.20
C LYS A 134 -8.91 -17.22 3.09
N ILE A 135 -8.03 -16.31 2.66
CA ILE A 135 -7.74 -15.04 3.35
C ILE A 135 -8.27 -13.88 2.52
N MET A 136 -8.85 -12.90 3.21
CA MET A 136 -9.16 -11.58 2.67
C MET A 136 -8.48 -10.53 3.55
N MET A 137 -7.58 -9.75 2.95
CA MET A 137 -6.83 -8.69 3.64
C MET A 137 -7.39 -7.33 3.26
N CYS A 138 -7.87 -6.55 4.22
CA CYS A 138 -8.20 -5.14 4.01
C CYS A 138 -6.98 -4.27 4.34
N THR A 139 -6.52 -3.47 3.37
CA THR A 139 -5.37 -2.59 3.56
C THR A 139 -5.81 -1.18 3.94
N ILE A 140 -5.39 -0.71 5.12
CA ILE A 140 -5.67 0.64 5.62
C ILE A 140 -4.46 1.54 5.31
N PRO A 141 -4.64 2.74 4.72
CA PRO A 141 -3.52 3.64 4.48
C PRO A 141 -2.74 3.97 5.75
N LYS A 142 -1.41 4.10 5.60
CA LYS A 142 -0.47 4.43 6.67
C LYS A 142 -0.35 3.39 7.79
N THR A 143 -0.87 2.17 7.59
CA THR A 143 -0.67 0.99 8.45
C THR A 143 0.21 -0.06 7.78
N SER A 144 1.24 0.38 7.04
CA SER A 144 2.08 -0.48 6.20
C SER A 144 1.28 -1.19 5.09
N SER A 145 0.23 -0.56 4.58
CA SER A 145 -0.61 -1.08 3.49
C SER A 145 0.15 -1.46 2.22
N GLN A 146 1.22 -0.73 1.88
CA GLN A 146 2.09 -1.05 0.75
C GLN A 146 2.77 -2.41 0.93
N LEU A 147 3.36 -2.66 2.11
CA LEU A 147 3.98 -3.94 2.42
C LEU A 147 2.95 -5.08 2.42
N MET A 148 1.77 -4.86 3.00
CA MET A 148 0.71 -5.87 3.00
C MET A 148 0.23 -6.20 1.59
N THR A 149 0.13 -5.20 0.72
CA THR A 149 -0.18 -5.37 -0.70
C THR A 149 0.90 -6.20 -1.40
N ALA A 150 2.18 -5.88 -1.16
CA ALA A 150 3.31 -6.61 -1.70
C ALA A 150 3.27 -8.10 -1.33
N ILE A 151 3.06 -8.40 -0.05
CA ILE A 151 2.93 -9.77 0.46
C ILE A 151 1.76 -10.48 -0.21
N MET A 152 0.58 -9.86 -0.27
CA MET A 152 -0.59 -10.47 -0.90
C MET A 152 -0.40 -10.71 -2.39
N CYS A 153 0.30 -9.82 -3.10
CA CYS A 153 0.61 -10.00 -4.51
C CYS A 153 1.62 -11.14 -4.72
N LEU A 154 2.73 -11.12 -3.97
CA LEU A 154 3.77 -12.15 -3.99
C LEU A 154 3.19 -13.54 -3.70
N LEU A 155 2.31 -13.66 -2.70
CA LEU A 155 1.70 -14.94 -2.33
C LEU A 155 0.70 -15.47 -3.37
N ASN A 156 0.04 -14.59 -4.13
CA ASN A 156 -0.89 -15.00 -5.17
C ASN A 156 -0.20 -15.38 -6.49
N ASP A 157 0.87 -14.67 -6.85
CA ASP A 157 1.59 -14.89 -8.11
C ASP A 157 3.09 -14.56 -7.96
N PRO A 158 3.89 -15.47 -7.38
CA PRO A 158 5.30 -15.20 -7.14
C PRO A 158 6.08 -14.91 -8.43
N LEU A 159 5.77 -15.62 -9.51
CA LEU A 159 6.46 -15.45 -10.79
C LEU A 159 6.08 -14.12 -11.43
N GLY A 160 4.79 -13.77 -11.46
CA GLY A 160 4.34 -12.48 -11.96
C GLY A 160 4.91 -11.31 -11.17
N PHE A 161 4.98 -11.44 -9.84
CA PHE A 161 5.56 -10.42 -8.96
C PHE A 161 7.00 -10.07 -9.35
N PHE A 162 7.87 -11.08 -9.47
CA PHE A 162 9.28 -10.84 -9.81
C PHE A 162 9.48 -10.52 -11.30
N TYR A 163 8.68 -11.09 -12.20
CA TYR A 163 8.77 -10.83 -13.64
C TYR A 163 8.42 -9.38 -13.99
N GLU A 164 7.42 -8.79 -13.31
CA GLU A 164 7.07 -7.38 -13.46
C GLU A 164 8.06 -6.43 -12.74
N GLY A 165 9.10 -6.97 -12.09
CA GLY A 165 10.12 -6.19 -11.39
C GLY A 165 9.65 -5.59 -10.07
N HIS A 166 8.57 -6.10 -9.48
CA HIS A 166 8.07 -5.61 -8.21
C HIS A 166 9.06 -5.91 -7.06
N GLN A 167 9.10 -5.01 -6.09
CA GLN A 167 9.90 -5.12 -4.87
C GLN A 167 9.01 -4.92 -3.64
N MET A 168 9.42 -5.41 -2.47
CA MET A 168 8.62 -5.33 -1.23
C MET A 168 8.32 -3.91 -0.74
N PHE A 169 9.02 -2.90 -1.26
CA PHE A 169 8.83 -1.48 -0.95
C PHE A 169 8.65 -0.62 -2.22
N GLY A 170 8.10 -1.20 -3.29
CA GLY A 170 7.94 -0.55 -4.59
C GLY A 170 6.49 -0.25 -4.96
N ASP A 171 6.29 0.01 -6.25
CA ASP A 171 4.96 0.12 -6.87
C ASP A 171 4.44 -1.28 -7.25
N TYR A 172 3.14 -1.50 -7.06
CA TYR A 172 2.42 -2.76 -7.30
C TYR A 172 1.31 -2.61 -8.35
N TYR A 173 1.33 -1.53 -9.13
CA TYR A 173 0.44 -1.39 -10.28
C TYR A 173 0.87 -2.33 -11.40
N GLY A 174 0.04 -3.35 -11.62
CA GLY A 174 0.27 -4.35 -12.66
C GLY A 174 -0.86 -5.37 -12.73
N PRO A 175 -1.01 -6.09 -13.86
CA PRO A 175 -1.99 -7.16 -14.00
C PRO A 175 -1.81 -8.27 -12.96
N ALA A 176 -0.57 -8.63 -12.61
CA ALA A 176 -0.27 -9.69 -11.66
C ALA A 176 -0.89 -9.42 -10.27
N CYS A 177 -0.76 -8.19 -9.76
CA CYS A 177 -1.35 -7.82 -8.47
C CYS A 177 -2.85 -7.50 -8.61
N SER A 178 -3.25 -6.73 -9.63
CA SER A 178 -4.60 -6.16 -9.72
C SER A 178 -5.73 -7.18 -9.84
N LYS A 179 -5.46 -8.37 -10.39
CA LYS A 179 -6.46 -9.46 -10.54
C LYS A 179 -7.01 -10.00 -9.21
N HIS A 180 -6.29 -9.79 -8.11
CA HIS A 180 -6.67 -10.29 -6.77
C HIS A 180 -7.30 -9.21 -5.87
N ARG A 181 -7.37 -7.98 -6.38
CA ARG A 181 -7.91 -6.81 -5.70
C ARG A 181 -9.42 -6.70 -5.90
N VAL A 182 -10.16 -6.56 -4.81
CA VAL A 182 -11.63 -6.42 -4.81
C VAL A 182 -12.03 -5.19 -4.00
N LYS A 183 -13.17 -4.58 -4.33
CA LYS A 183 -13.65 -3.34 -3.68
C LYS A 183 -14.34 -3.61 -2.34
N ASP A 184 -15.04 -4.74 -2.25
CA ASP A 184 -15.87 -5.12 -1.13
C ASP A 184 -16.12 -6.63 -1.11
N LEU A 185 -16.82 -7.10 -0.08
CA LEU A 185 -17.20 -8.50 0.09
C LEU A 185 -18.08 -9.01 -1.07
N ASN A 186 -18.99 -8.19 -1.61
CA ASN A 186 -19.87 -8.60 -2.70
C ASN A 186 -19.07 -8.85 -3.98
N HIS A 187 -18.06 -8.02 -4.27
CA HIS A 187 -17.12 -8.24 -5.36
C HIS A 187 -16.34 -9.54 -5.13
N ALA A 188 -15.85 -9.77 -3.93
CA ALA A 188 -15.15 -11.02 -3.62
C ALA A 188 -16.05 -12.26 -3.81
N VAL A 189 -17.32 -12.20 -3.40
CA VAL A 189 -18.31 -13.27 -3.59
C VAL A 189 -18.58 -13.53 -5.07
N ARG A 190 -18.68 -12.48 -5.90
CA ARG A 190 -18.82 -12.64 -7.35
C ARG A 190 -17.62 -13.35 -7.99
N LEU A 191 -16.41 -13.09 -7.48
CA LEU A 191 -15.18 -13.64 -8.04
C LEU A 191 -14.89 -15.08 -7.57
N HIS A 192 -15.14 -15.36 -6.29
CA HIS A 192 -14.70 -16.61 -5.66
C HIS A 192 -15.82 -17.50 -5.15
N GLY A 193 -17.06 -17.02 -5.07
CA GLY A 193 -18.21 -17.76 -4.54
C GLY A 193 -18.69 -17.28 -3.15
N PRO A 194 -19.88 -17.72 -2.70
CA PRO A 194 -20.48 -17.28 -1.42
C PRO A 194 -19.66 -17.68 -0.19
N GLU A 195 -18.80 -18.70 -0.29
CA GLU A 195 -17.95 -19.18 0.81
C GLU A 195 -16.95 -18.14 1.31
N VAL A 196 -16.69 -17.07 0.53
CA VAL A 196 -15.84 -15.96 0.91
C VAL A 196 -16.32 -15.28 2.19
N ALA A 197 -17.62 -15.32 2.47
CA ALA A 197 -18.17 -14.82 3.73
C ALA A 197 -17.48 -15.48 4.95
N ASN A 198 -17.02 -16.73 4.83
CA ASN A 198 -16.38 -17.51 5.88
C ASN A 198 -14.85 -17.46 5.83
N TRP A 199 -14.25 -16.71 4.91
CA TRP A 199 -12.79 -16.55 4.84
C TRP A 199 -12.28 -15.73 6.02
N THR A 200 -11.04 -16.00 6.43
CA THR A 200 -10.34 -15.24 7.47
C THR A 200 -10.11 -13.83 6.95
N LYS A 201 -10.64 -12.85 7.69
CA LYS A 201 -10.50 -11.42 7.37
C LYS A 201 -9.39 -10.85 8.23
N ILE A 202 -8.39 -10.27 7.59
CA ILE A 202 -7.22 -9.71 8.26
C ILE A 202 -7.15 -8.23 7.92
N THR A 203 -6.76 -7.44 8.91
CA THR A 203 -6.35 -6.06 8.70
C THR A 203 -5.31 -5.70 9.75
N VAL A 204 -4.48 -4.73 9.46
CA VAL A 204 -3.45 -4.23 10.36
C VAL A 204 -3.81 -2.79 10.70
N VAL A 205 -3.91 -2.53 12.00
CA VAL A 205 -4.09 -1.19 12.56
C VAL A 205 -2.77 -0.68 13.12
N ARG A 206 -2.64 0.64 13.21
CA ARG A 206 -1.50 1.33 13.82
C ARG A 206 -1.98 2.20 14.98
N GLU A 207 -1.08 2.56 15.89
CA GLU A 207 -1.35 3.60 16.88
C GLU A 207 -1.90 4.88 16.16
N PRO A 208 -3.04 5.43 16.60
CA PRO A 208 -3.71 6.54 15.90
C PRO A 208 -2.86 7.78 15.65
N VAL A 209 -2.08 8.25 16.63
CA VAL A 209 -1.26 9.47 16.54
C VAL A 209 -0.13 9.27 15.53
N ASP A 210 0.60 8.16 15.63
CA ASP A 210 1.66 7.77 14.70
C ASP A 210 1.17 7.66 13.26
N ARG A 211 -0.02 7.09 13.08
CA ARG A 211 -0.65 6.94 11.77
C ARG A 211 -1.01 8.30 11.19
N PHE A 212 -1.60 9.17 12.01
CA PHE A 212 -1.94 10.54 11.64
C PHE A 212 -0.70 11.34 11.24
N LEU A 213 0.35 11.34 12.06
CA LEU A 213 1.63 12.01 11.76
C LEU A 213 2.25 11.47 10.47
N SER A 214 2.21 10.16 10.25
CA SER A 214 2.68 9.55 8.99
C SER A 214 1.87 10.01 7.78
N GLY A 215 0.57 10.22 7.94
CA GLY A 215 -0.32 10.80 6.94
C GLY A 215 0.03 12.25 6.63
N PHE A 216 0.09 13.08 7.68
CA PHE A 216 0.43 14.50 7.61
C PHE A 216 1.80 14.75 6.97
N VAL A 217 2.85 14.10 7.45
CA VAL A 217 4.21 14.27 6.90
C VAL A 217 4.26 13.86 5.44
N PHE A 218 3.55 12.80 5.06
CA PHE A 218 3.53 12.33 3.68
C PHE A 218 2.83 13.31 2.73
N ALA A 219 1.66 13.83 3.12
CA ALA A 219 0.88 14.70 2.25
C ALA A 219 1.35 16.16 2.31
N CYS A 220 1.62 16.68 3.50
CA CYS A 220 1.78 18.11 3.75
C CYS A 220 3.23 18.57 3.82
N VAL A 221 4.10 17.80 4.47
CA VAL A 221 5.52 18.14 4.55
C VAL A 221 6.23 17.71 3.27
N ARG A 222 6.14 16.42 2.90
CA ARG A 222 6.81 15.91 1.70
C ARG A 222 6.18 16.37 0.40
N GLY A 223 4.90 16.76 0.42
CA GLY A 223 4.21 17.22 -0.78
C GLY A 223 4.15 16.15 -1.86
N VAL A 224 3.91 14.89 -1.50
CA VAL A 224 3.63 13.88 -2.53
C VAL A 224 2.28 14.28 -3.14
N ASP A 225 2.31 14.85 -4.35
CA ASP A 225 1.11 15.40 -5.00
C ASP A 225 0.21 14.30 -5.54
N PHE A 226 -1.07 14.40 -5.21
CA PHE A 226 -2.14 13.51 -5.66
C PHE A 226 -3.17 14.19 -6.56
N GLU A 227 -2.97 15.48 -6.86
CA GLU A 227 -3.88 16.27 -7.72
C GLU A 227 -3.28 16.60 -9.09
N THR A 228 -4.17 16.86 -10.05
CA THR A 228 -3.88 17.17 -11.46
C THR A 228 -3.18 18.52 -11.69
N ASN A 229 -3.03 19.33 -10.65
CA ASN A 229 -2.69 20.75 -10.68
C ASN A 229 -1.49 21.10 -9.79
N CYS A 230 -0.77 20.07 -9.31
CA CYS A 230 0.48 20.20 -8.57
C CYS A 230 0.43 21.15 -7.36
N THR A 231 -0.72 21.20 -6.70
CA THR A 231 -0.95 22.04 -5.52
C THR A 231 -1.12 21.12 -4.33
N ARG A 232 -0.34 21.34 -3.26
CA ARG A 232 -0.50 20.60 -2.00
C ARG A 232 -1.89 20.89 -1.43
N TYR A 233 -2.80 19.92 -1.55
CA TYR A 233 -4.08 19.99 -0.87
C TYR A 233 -3.89 19.51 0.58
N CYS A 234 -3.51 20.44 1.45
CA CYS A 234 -3.40 20.25 2.91
C CYS A 234 -4.40 21.13 3.65
N HIS A 235 -5.64 21.14 3.15
CA HIS A 235 -6.71 22.05 3.59
C HIS A 235 -6.32 23.53 3.55
N GLY A 236 -5.34 23.89 2.72
CA GLY A 236 -4.76 25.23 2.66
C GLY A 236 -3.79 25.58 3.79
N CYS A 237 -3.46 24.64 4.69
CA CYS A 237 -2.65 24.87 5.89
C CYS A 237 -1.13 24.78 5.67
N GLY A 238 -0.66 24.35 4.49
CA GLY A 238 0.76 24.05 4.29
C GLY A 238 1.22 22.95 5.24
N ALA A 239 2.28 23.20 6.01
CA ALA A 239 2.79 22.31 7.06
C ALA A 239 2.46 22.78 8.50
N ASN A 240 1.47 23.66 8.69
CA ASN A 240 0.97 23.99 10.03
C ASN A 240 0.02 22.89 10.52
N LEU A 241 0.40 22.20 11.60
CA LEU A 241 -0.29 21.05 12.16
C LEU A 241 -1.57 21.46 12.89
N THR A 242 -1.57 22.58 13.60
CA THR A 242 -2.74 23.11 14.31
C THR A 242 -3.90 23.34 13.35
N CYS A 243 -3.68 24.13 12.30
CA CYS A 243 -4.63 24.38 11.21
C CYS A 243 -5.10 23.08 10.57
N PHE A 244 -4.17 22.16 10.30
CA PHE A 244 -4.50 20.89 9.66
C PHE A 244 -5.41 20.03 10.54
N VAL A 245 -5.10 19.88 11.83
CA VAL A 245 -5.92 19.13 12.80
C VAL A 245 -7.31 19.72 12.90
N GLU A 246 -7.44 21.05 12.98
CA GLU A 246 -8.73 21.72 13.07
C GLU A 246 -9.58 21.48 11.82
N LYS A 247 -9.01 21.66 10.63
CA LYS A 247 -9.71 21.45 9.35
C LYS A 247 -10.08 19.99 9.12
N GLU A 248 -9.17 19.08 9.41
CA GLU A 248 -9.41 17.64 9.30
C GLU A 248 -10.50 17.19 10.28
N TYR A 249 -10.50 17.73 11.51
CA TYR A 249 -11.55 17.46 12.49
C TYR A 249 -12.92 17.98 12.02
N GLU A 250 -13.01 19.21 11.49
CA GLU A 250 -14.24 19.76 10.90
C GLU A 250 -14.79 18.82 9.81
N GLU A 251 -13.92 18.34 8.93
CA GLU A 251 -14.29 17.44 7.84
C GLU A 251 -14.76 16.07 8.34
N MET A 252 -14.02 15.47 9.29
CA MET A 252 -14.42 14.23 9.93
C MET A 252 -15.77 14.36 10.64
N MET A 253 -16.05 15.49 11.28
CA MET A 253 -17.35 15.73 11.92
C MET A 253 -18.48 15.79 10.90
N ARG A 254 -18.27 16.46 9.76
CA ARG A 254 -19.26 16.53 8.67
C ARG A 254 -19.56 15.15 8.09
N LEU A 255 -18.53 14.34 7.83
CA LEU A 255 -18.69 12.95 7.38
C LEU A 255 -19.40 12.08 8.41
N SER A 256 -18.97 12.19 9.66
CA SER A 256 -19.55 11.47 10.79
C SER A 256 -21.05 11.75 10.95
N ASN A 257 -21.44 13.01 10.76
CA ASN A 257 -22.82 13.48 10.87
C ASN A 257 -23.64 13.25 9.58
N GLY A 258 -23.04 12.67 8.53
CA GLY A 258 -23.72 12.44 7.25
C GLY A 258 -24.01 13.71 6.46
N GLN A 259 -23.40 14.84 6.82
CA GLN A 259 -23.47 16.10 6.06
C GLN A 259 -22.64 16.04 4.77
N GLN A 260 -21.72 15.08 4.71
CA GLN A 260 -20.92 14.76 3.55
C GLN A 260 -20.80 13.24 3.43
N THR A 261 -20.71 12.74 2.20
CA THR A 261 -20.54 11.30 1.91
C THR A 261 -19.28 11.00 1.12
N THR A 262 -18.77 11.99 0.39
CA THR A 262 -17.55 11.87 -0.42
C THR A 262 -16.32 12.24 0.39
N VAL A 263 -15.23 11.57 0.08
CA VAL A 263 -13.95 11.72 0.77
C VAL A 263 -12.92 12.17 -0.25
N ASP A 264 -12.26 13.29 0.02
CA ASP A 264 -11.08 13.65 -0.75
C ASP A 264 -9.92 12.67 -0.44
N PHE A 265 -8.93 12.66 -1.33
CA PHE A 265 -7.81 11.73 -1.21
C PHE A 265 -6.98 11.92 0.06
N LEU A 266 -6.76 13.17 0.50
CA LEU A 266 -5.97 13.46 1.69
C LEU A 266 -6.66 12.90 2.93
N SER A 267 -7.92 13.25 3.07
CA SER A 267 -8.71 12.96 4.26
C SER A 267 -8.99 11.46 4.36
N HIS A 268 -9.06 10.74 3.22
CA HIS A 268 -8.98 9.27 3.20
C HIS A 268 -7.79 8.74 4.03
N HIS A 269 -6.61 9.36 3.97
CA HIS A 269 -5.45 8.87 4.71
C HIS A 269 -5.55 9.10 6.23
N GLN A 270 -6.37 10.05 6.67
CA GLN A 270 -6.44 10.48 8.07
C GLN A 270 -7.62 9.90 8.84
N TYR A 271 -8.76 9.65 8.18
CA TYR A 271 -9.99 9.21 8.86
C TYR A 271 -9.85 7.99 9.76
N PRO A 272 -10.67 7.85 10.82
CA PRO A 272 -10.55 6.77 11.78
C PRO A 272 -10.44 5.39 11.13
N GLN A 273 -9.51 4.57 11.62
CA GLN A 273 -9.31 3.20 11.11
C GLN A 273 -10.57 2.35 11.27
N THR A 274 -11.38 2.64 12.28
CA THR A 274 -12.68 2.00 12.53
C THR A 274 -13.72 2.23 11.45
N TRP A 275 -13.52 3.21 10.57
CA TRP A 275 -14.44 3.50 9.45
C TRP A 275 -14.18 2.62 8.23
N ARG A 276 -13.18 1.74 8.33
CA ARG A 276 -12.72 0.92 7.22
C ARG A 276 -13.05 -0.54 7.41
N CYS A 277 -12.88 -1.29 6.33
CA CYS A 277 -12.85 -2.75 6.35
C CYS A 277 -14.15 -3.40 6.86
N GLY A 278 -15.25 -2.65 6.91
CA GLY A 278 -16.50 -3.09 7.54
C GLY A 278 -16.35 -3.38 9.03
N MET A 279 -15.42 -2.73 9.74
CA MET A 279 -15.20 -2.95 11.17
C MET A 279 -16.46 -2.72 12.01
N ASP A 280 -17.37 -1.87 11.56
CA ASP A 280 -18.70 -1.69 12.16
C ASP A 280 -19.51 -3.00 12.22
N LYS A 281 -19.32 -3.88 11.24
CA LYS A 281 -20.03 -5.17 11.15
C LYS A 281 -19.32 -6.28 11.92
N TYR A 282 -18.00 -6.15 12.13
CA TYR A 282 -17.17 -7.22 12.69
C TYR A 282 -16.70 -6.96 14.12
N LEU A 283 -16.60 -5.70 14.55
CA LEU A 283 -16.02 -5.29 15.84
C LEU A 283 -16.98 -4.49 16.72
N LYS A 284 -18.05 -3.90 16.17
CA LYS A 284 -19.04 -3.22 16.98
C LYS A 284 -19.78 -4.27 17.82
N VAL A 285 -19.42 -4.38 19.08
CA VAL A 285 -20.20 -5.12 20.06
C VAL A 285 -21.49 -4.33 20.24
N GLY A 286 -22.63 -4.97 19.95
CA GLY A 286 -23.96 -4.42 20.17
C GLY A 286 -24.26 -4.23 21.65
#